data_AF-A0A3S4LU15-F1
#
_entry.id   AF-A0A3S4LU15-F1
#
_cell.length_a   1.000
_cell.length_b   1.000
_cell.length_c   1.000
_cell.angle_alpha   90.00
_cell.angle_beta   90.00
_cell.angle_gamma   90.00
#
_symmetry.space_group_name_H-M   'P 1'
#
loop_
_entity.id
_entity.type
_entity.pdbx_description
1 polymer ?
#
loop_
_entity_poly.entity_id
_entity_poly.type
_entity_poly.pdbx_seq_one_letter_code
_entity_poly.pdbx_strand_id
1 'polypeptide(L)'
;MLLASLATCTFAYPWLEGYNDNQEEFYLLVLIASLGGILLANANHLAALFLGIELISLPLFGLIGYAFRQKRSLEASIKYTILSAAASSFLLFGMALVYAQSGNLSFEALGKSLGDGMLHEPLLLAGFGLMIVGLGFKLSLVPFHLWTPDVYQGAPAPVSTFLATASKIAIFGVVMRLFLYAPVGDSEAVRVVLGIIAFASIIFGNLMALSQTNIKRLLGYSSISHLGYLLGGADCPAERRDVDGSGRRLSGRLSVQQPRRVLAWSA
;
A
#
# COMPACT_ATOMS: atom_id res chain seq x y z
N MET A 1 -3.04 14.61 1.03
CA MET A 1 -2.24 14.79 2.27
C MET A 1 -2.77 15.93 3.10
N LEU A 2 -2.76 17.17 2.61
CA LEU A 2 -3.22 18.35 3.36
C LEU A 2 -4.65 18.25 3.92
N LEU A 3 -5.59 17.68 3.16
CA LEU A 3 -6.97 17.48 3.64
C LEU A 3 -7.05 16.45 4.78
N ALA A 4 -6.29 15.36 4.67
CA ALA A 4 -6.28 14.33 5.70
C ALA A 4 -5.59 14.83 6.98
N SER A 5 -4.50 15.58 6.84
CA SER A 5 -3.84 16.22 7.99
C SER A 5 -4.73 17.27 8.65
N LEU A 6 -5.42 18.11 7.85
CA LEU A 6 -6.38 19.07 8.37
C LEU A 6 -7.49 18.38 9.17
N ALA A 7 -8.09 17.33 8.62
CA ALA A 7 -9.13 16.55 9.30
C ALA A 7 -8.61 15.89 10.60
N THR A 8 -7.37 15.40 10.60
CA THR A 8 -6.74 14.87 11.82
C THR A 8 -6.54 15.95 12.87
N CYS A 9 -6.06 17.14 12.48
CA CYS A 9 -5.86 18.25 13.41
C CYS A 9 -7.18 18.74 14.01
N THR A 10 -8.26 18.83 13.21
CA THR A 10 -9.58 19.24 13.70
C THR A 10 -10.19 18.19 14.63
N PHE A 11 -10.04 16.89 14.34
CA PHE A 11 -10.48 15.84 15.25
C PHE A 11 -9.60 15.70 16.50
N ALA A 12 -8.32 16.05 16.42
CA ALA A 12 -7.42 16.01 17.56
C ALA A 12 -7.67 17.13 18.56
N TYR A 13 -8.16 18.30 18.11
CA TYR A 13 -8.31 19.47 18.98
C TYR A 13 -9.18 19.21 20.23
N PRO A 14 -10.42 18.69 20.14
CA PRO A 14 -11.23 18.39 21.34
C PRO A 14 -10.64 17.27 22.20
N TRP A 15 -9.89 16.35 21.59
CA TRP A 15 -9.23 15.26 22.31
C TRP A 15 -8.01 15.75 23.10
N LEU A 16 -7.24 16.67 22.51
CA LEU A 16 -6.07 17.28 23.13
C LEU A 16 -6.44 18.28 24.21
N GLU A 17 -7.55 19.01 24.07
CA GLU A 17 -8.05 19.94 25.09
C GLU A 17 -8.28 19.24 26.45
N GLY A 18 -8.68 17.96 26.44
CA GLY A 18 -8.80 17.11 27.62
C GLY A 18 -7.51 16.39 28.04
N TYR A 19 -6.37 16.66 27.40
CA TYR A 19 -5.08 16.02 27.65
C TYR A 19 -4.19 16.91 28.53
N ASN A 20 -3.64 16.34 29.60
CA ASN A 20 -2.97 17.08 30.66
C ASN A 20 -1.50 17.44 30.36
N ASP A 21 -0.84 16.74 29.44
CA ASP A 21 0.55 16.99 29.04
C ASP A 21 0.58 17.91 27.80
N ASN A 22 1.78 18.29 27.33
CA ASN A 22 1.94 19.20 26.20
C ASN A 22 1.15 18.75 24.95
N GLN A 23 0.55 19.71 24.25
CA GLN A 23 -0.35 19.46 23.11
C GLN A 23 0.28 19.83 21.76
N GLU A 24 1.35 20.65 21.76
CA GLU A 24 1.90 21.25 20.55
C GLU A 24 2.71 20.25 19.71
N GLU A 25 3.39 19.31 20.36
CA GLU A 25 4.20 18.28 19.72
C GLU A 25 3.34 17.37 18.84
N PHE A 26 2.05 17.17 19.18
CA PHE A 26 1.12 16.42 18.35
C PHE A 26 1.02 17.01 16.94
N TYR A 27 0.80 18.31 16.83
CA TYR A 27 0.63 18.99 15.56
C TYR A 27 1.93 19.00 14.77
N LEU A 28 3.06 19.19 15.44
CA LEU A 28 4.38 19.12 14.82
C LEU A 28 4.64 17.74 14.18
N LEU A 29 4.33 16.65 14.90
CA LEU A 29 4.46 15.29 14.37
C LEU A 29 3.54 15.04 13.16
N VAL A 30 2.29 15.52 13.20
CA VAL A 30 1.37 15.41 12.07
C VAL A 30 1.88 16.17 10.85
N LEU A 31 2.46 17.37 11.03
CA LEU A 31 3.02 18.17 9.93
C LEU A 31 4.24 17.48 9.31
N ILE A 32 5.15 16.93 10.11
CA ILE A 32 6.30 16.16 9.61
C ILE A 32 5.83 14.93 8.81
N ALA A 33 4.86 14.18 9.35
CA ALA A 33 4.32 13.02 8.65
C ALA A 33 3.62 13.41 7.33
N SER A 34 2.96 14.56 7.32
CA SER A 34 2.31 15.12 6.12
C SER A 34 3.33 15.52 5.06
N LEU A 35 4.49 16.06 5.45
CA LEU A 35 5.60 16.34 4.56
C LEU A 35 6.13 15.05 3.92
N GLY A 36 6.27 13.98 4.71
CA GLY A 36 6.59 12.63 4.19
C GLY A 36 5.58 12.14 3.16
N GLY A 37 4.28 12.29 3.44
CA GLY A 37 3.23 11.95 2.48
C GLY A 37 3.28 12.76 1.18
N ILE A 38 3.62 14.06 1.25
CA ILE A 38 3.79 14.91 0.06
C ILE A 38 5.02 14.48 -0.75
N LEU A 39 6.12 14.13 -0.07
CA LEU A 39 7.31 13.57 -0.71
C LEU A 39 6.96 12.28 -1.45
N LEU A 40 6.21 11.35 -0.82
CA LEU A 40 5.76 10.11 -1.48
C LEU A 40 4.87 10.38 -2.69
N ALA A 41 3.97 11.35 -2.59
CA ALA A 41 3.12 11.75 -3.72
C ALA A 41 3.92 12.31 -4.91
N ASN A 42 5.14 12.78 -4.71
CA ASN A 42 6.02 13.33 -5.76
C ASN A 42 7.27 12.46 -6.02
N ALA A 43 7.40 11.32 -5.35
CA ALA A 43 8.58 10.47 -5.46
C ALA A 43 8.64 9.80 -6.85
N ASN A 44 9.78 9.93 -7.51
CA ASN A 44 10.12 9.24 -8.78
C ASN A 44 11.42 8.42 -8.65
N HIS A 45 11.94 8.26 -7.43
CA HIS A 45 13.22 7.63 -7.14
C HIS A 45 13.11 6.76 -5.89
N LEU A 46 13.78 5.60 -5.86
CA LEU A 46 13.73 4.65 -4.74
C LEU A 46 14.19 5.28 -3.42
N ALA A 47 15.23 6.12 -3.46
CA ALA A 47 15.66 6.87 -2.26
C ALA A 47 14.58 7.82 -1.74
N ALA A 48 13.86 8.53 -2.64
CA ALA A 48 12.76 9.42 -2.24
C ALA A 48 11.57 8.62 -1.69
N LEU A 49 11.30 7.43 -2.23
CA LEU A 49 10.32 6.49 -1.68
C LEU A 49 10.69 6.07 -0.27
N PHE A 50 11.93 5.65 -0.04
CA PHE A 50 12.41 5.24 1.28
C PHE A 50 12.32 6.39 2.29
N LEU A 51 12.87 7.56 1.94
CA LEU A 51 12.84 8.74 2.79
C LEU A 51 11.41 9.20 3.09
N GLY A 52 10.51 9.18 2.12
CA GLY A 52 9.10 9.52 2.35
C GLY A 52 8.39 8.54 3.28
N ILE A 53 8.70 7.24 3.19
CA ILE A 53 8.17 6.22 4.10
C ILE A 53 8.72 6.40 5.51
N GLU A 54 10.01 6.68 5.67
CA GLU A 54 10.59 6.93 7.00
C GLU A 54 10.04 8.22 7.61
N LEU A 55 9.90 9.27 6.80
CA LEU A 55 9.39 10.56 7.25
C LEU A 55 7.91 10.51 7.67
N ILE A 56 7.11 9.59 7.10
CA ILE A 56 5.76 9.32 7.61
C ILE A 56 5.77 8.41 8.84
N SER A 57 6.72 7.49 8.94
CA SER A 57 6.74 6.44 9.97
C SER A 57 7.29 6.93 11.31
N LEU A 58 8.39 7.68 11.31
CA LEU A 58 9.03 8.16 12.54
C LEU A 58 8.07 9.02 13.39
N PRO A 59 7.32 9.99 12.82
CA PRO A 59 6.35 10.75 13.61
C PRO A 59 5.16 9.90 14.04
N LEU A 60 4.76 8.90 13.24
CA LEU A 60 3.71 7.95 13.61
C LEU A 60 4.07 7.15 14.86
N PHE A 61 5.35 6.84 15.10
CA PHE A 61 5.78 6.16 16.33
C PHE A 61 5.42 7.01 17.56
N GLY A 62 5.75 8.31 17.52
CA GLY A 62 5.38 9.26 18.58
C GLY A 62 3.87 9.46 18.70
N LEU A 63 3.15 9.56 17.58
CA LEU A 63 1.70 9.76 17.58
C LEU A 63 0.94 8.56 18.17
N ILE A 64 1.34 7.32 17.85
CA ILE A 64 0.70 6.12 18.41
C ILE A 64 0.92 6.05 19.93
N GLY A 65 2.14 6.39 20.37
CA GLY A 65 2.54 6.46 21.76
C GLY A 65 2.17 7.76 22.47
N TYR A 66 1.39 8.67 21.85
CA TYR A 66 1.15 10.00 22.44
C TYR A 66 0.50 9.90 23.82
N ALA A 67 -0.42 8.95 24.00
CA ALA A 67 -1.06 8.65 25.28
C ALA A 67 -0.28 7.58 26.10
N PHE A 68 1.06 7.69 26.17
CA PHE A 68 1.95 6.66 26.75
C PHE A 68 1.62 6.23 28.20
N ARG A 69 0.95 7.09 28.98
CA ARG A 69 0.47 6.72 30.33
C ARG A 69 -0.51 5.54 30.32
N GLN A 70 -1.19 5.30 29.20
CA GLN A 70 -2.05 4.13 29.01
C GLN A 70 -1.21 2.96 28.49
N LYS A 71 -1.19 1.85 29.25
CA LYS A 71 -0.43 0.63 28.89
C LYS A 71 -0.68 0.18 27.45
N ARG A 72 -1.92 0.28 26.96
CA ARG A 72 -2.31 -0.10 25.59
C ARG A 72 -1.67 0.78 24.50
N SER A 73 -1.56 2.09 24.74
CA SER A 73 -0.93 3.03 23.78
C SER A 73 0.58 2.80 23.73
N LEU A 74 1.22 2.60 24.88
CA LEU A 74 2.65 2.30 24.95
C LEU A 74 2.99 0.96 24.29
N GLU A 75 2.21 -0.09 24.58
CA GLU A 75 2.39 -1.41 23.95
C GLU A 75 2.21 -1.34 22.43
N ALA A 76 1.17 -0.65 21.95
CA ALA A 76 0.94 -0.44 20.52
C ALA A 76 2.10 0.31 19.85
N SER A 77 2.62 1.36 20.51
CA SER A 77 3.75 2.14 20.01
C SER A 77 5.02 1.30 19.86
N ILE A 78 5.35 0.51 20.88
CA ILE A 78 6.55 -0.35 20.86
C ILE A 78 6.41 -1.44 19.79
N LYS A 79 5.25 -2.12 19.75
CA LYS A 79 4.96 -3.14 18.72
C LYS A 79 5.09 -2.55 17.32
N TYR A 80 4.45 -1.40 17.07
CA TYR A 80 4.50 -0.77 15.76
C TYR A 80 5.92 -0.33 15.39
N THR A 81 6.66 0.26 16.33
CA THR A 81 8.03 0.73 16.08
C THR A 81 8.96 -0.42 15.68
N ILE A 82 8.96 -1.52 16.44
CA ILE A 82 9.82 -2.68 16.17
C ILE A 82 9.47 -3.31 14.81
N LEU A 83 8.18 -3.58 14.58
CA LEU A 83 7.75 -4.21 13.34
C LEU A 83 7.94 -3.30 12.12
N SER A 84 7.72 -1.98 12.28
CA SER A 84 7.94 -0.99 11.23
C SER A 84 9.42 -0.83 10.92
N ALA A 85 10.31 -0.85 11.92
CA ALA A 85 11.75 -0.82 11.70
C ALA A 85 12.20 -2.07 10.93
N ALA A 86 11.74 -3.26 11.31
CA ALA A 86 12.03 -4.51 10.58
C ALA A 86 11.55 -4.45 9.12
N ALA A 87 10.32 -3.98 8.87
CA ALA A 87 9.79 -3.81 7.52
C ALA A 87 10.60 -2.82 6.67
N SER A 88 11.09 -1.76 7.31
CA SER A 88 11.89 -0.73 6.63
C SER A 88 13.30 -1.25 6.31
N SER A 89 13.87 -2.12 7.15
CA SER A 89 15.10 -2.87 6.84
C SER A 89 14.92 -3.82 5.65
N PHE A 90 13.81 -4.57 5.58
CA PHE A 90 13.50 -5.42 4.42
C PHE A 90 13.33 -4.59 3.14
N LEU A 91 12.62 -3.47 3.24
CA LEU A 91 12.44 -2.55 2.11
C LEU A 91 13.79 -2.01 1.61
N LEU A 92 14.64 -1.51 2.51
CA LEU A 92 15.95 -0.95 2.17
C LEU A 92 16.87 -2.01 1.57
N PHE A 93 16.88 -3.22 2.15
CA PHE A 93 17.67 -4.32 1.61
C PHE A 93 17.16 -4.77 0.23
N GLY A 94 15.85 -4.81 0.02
CA GLY A 94 15.26 -5.05 -1.30
C GLY A 94 15.67 -4.00 -2.34
N MET A 95 15.65 -2.71 -1.98
CA MET A 95 16.15 -1.63 -2.85
C MET A 95 17.64 -1.79 -3.16
N ALA A 96 18.45 -2.22 -2.19
CA ALA A 96 19.88 -2.46 -2.39
C ALA A 96 20.13 -3.59 -3.40
N LEU A 97 19.35 -4.68 -3.36
CA LEU A 97 19.46 -5.77 -4.34
C LEU A 97 19.01 -5.34 -5.75
N VAL A 98 17.90 -4.60 -5.84
CA VAL A 98 17.43 -4.04 -7.12
C VAL A 98 18.49 -3.09 -7.70
N TYR A 99 19.08 -2.24 -6.87
CA TYR A 99 20.15 -1.34 -7.28
C TYR A 99 21.42 -2.09 -7.70
N ALA A 100 21.81 -3.13 -6.97
CA ALA A 100 22.99 -3.94 -7.30
C ALA A 100 22.91 -4.56 -8.70
N GLN A 101 21.70 -4.97 -9.13
CA GLN A 101 21.48 -5.54 -10.45
C GLN A 101 21.26 -4.48 -11.54
N SER A 102 20.47 -3.44 -11.28
CA SER A 102 20.05 -2.46 -12.30
C SER A 102 20.97 -1.24 -12.43
N GLY A 103 21.79 -0.96 -11.41
CA GLY A 103 22.65 0.22 -11.31
C GLY A 103 21.89 1.56 -11.22
N ASN A 104 20.56 1.54 -11.11
CA ASN A 104 19.72 2.72 -11.13
C ASN A 104 18.70 2.72 -10.00
N LEU A 105 18.33 3.92 -9.57
CA LEU A 105 17.34 4.13 -8.51
C LEU A 105 16.12 4.92 -8.98
N SER A 106 16.17 5.52 -10.17
CA SER A 106 15.03 6.19 -10.80
C SER A 106 14.01 5.16 -11.30
N PHE A 107 12.72 5.41 -11.08
CA PHE A 107 11.65 4.50 -11.52
C PHE A 107 11.64 4.33 -13.05
N GLU A 108 11.84 5.43 -13.78
CA GLU A 108 11.89 5.40 -15.24
C GLU A 108 13.12 4.64 -15.76
N ALA A 109 14.27 4.82 -15.11
CA ALA A 109 15.50 4.12 -15.49
C ALA A 109 15.41 2.63 -15.19
N LEU A 110 14.79 2.26 -14.06
CA LEU A 110 14.45 0.87 -13.76
C LEU A 110 13.59 0.29 -14.88
N GLY A 111 12.54 1.00 -15.29
CA GLY A 111 11.67 0.56 -16.38
C GLY A 111 12.38 0.30 -17.71
N LYS A 112 13.33 1.17 -18.09
CA LYS A 112 14.11 1.01 -19.33
C LYS A 112 15.19 -0.05 -19.22
N SER A 113 15.81 -0.21 -18.05
CA SER A 113 16.88 -1.18 -17.84
C SER A 113 16.35 -2.62 -17.79
N LEU A 114 15.12 -2.80 -17.31
CA LEU A 114 14.46 -4.09 -17.12
C LEU A 114 13.78 -4.56 -18.40
N GLY A 115 14.56 -5.07 -19.36
CA GLY A 115 14.02 -5.84 -20.49
C GLY A 115 13.54 -7.24 -20.07
N ASP A 116 12.75 -7.91 -20.92
CA ASP A 116 12.08 -9.20 -20.64
C ASP A 116 13.01 -10.28 -20.06
N GLY A 117 14.28 -10.31 -20.47
CA GLY A 117 15.28 -11.24 -19.97
C GLY A 117 15.71 -10.99 -18.52
N MET A 118 15.78 -9.73 -18.07
CA MET A 118 16.22 -9.40 -16.70
C MET A 118 15.11 -9.56 -15.66
N LEU A 119 13.84 -9.61 -16.07
CA LEU A 119 12.71 -9.83 -15.15
C LEU A 119 12.71 -11.23 -14.51
N HIS A 120 13.51 -12.15 -15.05
CA HIS A 120 13.68 -13.51 -14.55
C HIS A 120 14.94 -13.69 -13.70
N GLU A 121 15.75 -12.63 -13.53
CA GLU A 121 16.96 -12.70 -12.73
C GLU A 121 16.61 -12.92 -11.25
N PRO A 122 17.15 -13.97 -10.60
CA PRO A 122 16.76 -14.34 -9.26
C PRO A 122 17.08 -13.25 -8.23
N LEU A 123 18.17 -12.50 -8.43
CA LEU A 123 18.57 -11.40 -7.55
C LEU A 123 17.56 -10.24 -7.58
N LEU A 124 17.06 -9.93 -8.78
CA LEU A 124 16.06 -8.88 -8.98
C LEU A 124 14.72 -9.28 -8.37
N LEU A 125 14.26 -10.50 -8.62
CA LEU A 125 13.03 -11.05 -8.03
C LEU A 125 13.10 -11.10 -6.50
N ALA A 126 14.25 -11.50 -5.94
CA ALA A 126 14.48 -11.44 -4.50
C ALA A 126 14.41 -10.01 -3.97
N GLY A 127 15.02 -9.04 -4.68
CA GLY A 127 14.94 -7.62 -4.34
C GLY A 127 13.51 -7.09 -4.29
N PHE A 128 12.73 -7.33 -5.35
CA PHE A 128 11.32 -6.94 -5.37
C PHE A 128 10.47 -7.70 -4.35
N GLY A 129 10.75 -8.98 -4.10
CA GLY A 129 10.09 -9.75 -3.05
C GLY A 129 10.27 -9.13 -1.68
N LEU A 130 11.49 -8.70 -1.33
CA LEU A 130 11.77 -8.01 -0.07
C LEU A 130 11.15 -6.61 0.00
N MET A 131 11.10 -5.90 -1.14
CA MET A 131 10.34 -4.65 -1.22
C MET A 131 8.85 -4.87 -0.99
N ILE A 132 8.26 -5.94 -1.54
CA ILE A 132 6.86 -6.34 -1.32
C ILE A 132 6.61 -6.66 0.15
N VAL A 133 7.56 -7.30 0.85
CA VAL A 133 7.45 -7.53 2.31
C VAL A 133 7.34 -6.19 3.06
N GLY A 134 8.24 -5.24 2.78
CA GLY A 134 8.25 -3.94 3.44
C GLY A 134 7.01 -3.09 3.11
N LEU A 135 6.62 -3.03 1.84
CA LEU A 135 5.44 -2.29 1.38
C LEU A 135 4.15 -2.94 1.86
N GLY A 136 4.09 -4.28 1.84
CA GLY A 136 2.96 -5.07 2.33
C GLY A 136 2.73 -4.85 3.82
N PHE A 137 3.79 -4.78 4.62
CA PHE A 137 3.69 -4.40 6.02
C PHE A 137 3.08 -3.00 6.18
N LYS A 138 3.61 -1.99 5.46
CA LYS A 138 3.13 -0.61 5.58
C LYS A 138 1.68 -0.43 5.12
N LEU A 139 1.23 -1.23 4.15
CA LEU A 139 -0.15 -1.26 3.66
C LEU A 139 -1.08 -2.18 4.48
N SER A 140 -0.57 -2.87 5.50
CA SER A 140 -1.32 -3.84 6.30
C SER A 140 -1.85 -5.05 5.50
N LEU A 141 -1.14 -5.49 4.46
CA LEU A 141 -1.56 -6.62 3.62
C LEU A 141 -1.22 -7.96 4.29
N VAL A 142 -2.02 -8.99 4.04
CA VAL A 142 -1.76 -10.36 4.53
C VAL A 142 -0.55 -10.94 3.77
N PRO A 143 0.45 -11.54 4.45
CA PRO A 143 0.51 -11.96 5.87
C PRO A 143 1.03 -10.90 6.86
N PHE A 144 1.49 -9.73 6.41
CA PHE A 144 2.15 -8.69 7.22
C PHE A 144 1.19 -7.75 7.98
N HIS A 145 -0.03 -8.20 8.28
CA HIS A 145 -1.13 -7.39 8.80
C HIS A 145 -1.31 -7.43 10.33
N LEU A 146 -0.61 -8.33 11.03
CA LEU A 146 -0.85 -8.69 12.44
C LEU A 146 -0.81 -7.50 13.42
N TRP A 147 -0.05 -6.46 13.10
CA TRP A 147 0.08 -5.26 13.92
C TRP A 147 -1.18 -4.35 13.86
N THR A 148 -1.95 -4.41 12.78
CA THR A 148 -2.99 -3.43 12.45
C THR A 148 -4.08 -3.33 13.52
N PRO A 149 -4.68 -4.44 13.99
CA PRO A 149 -5.77 -4.36 14.98
C PRO A 149 -5.29 -3.81 16.33
N ASP A 150 -4.12 -4.24 16.79
CA ASP A 150 -3.52 -3.82 18.07
C ASP A 150 -3.20 -2.32 18.05
N VAL A 151 -2.58 -1.85 16.97
CA VAL A 151 -2.20 -0.44 16.83
C VAL A 151 -3.41 0.45 16.68
N TYR A 152 -4.43 0.02 15.92
CA TYR A 152 -5.66 0.79 15.75
C TYR A 152 -6.41 0.94 17.08
N GLN A 153 -6.40 -0.11 17.90
CA GLN A 153 -7.04 -0.10 19.22
C GLN A 153 -6.26 0.76 20.23
N GLY A 154 -4.93 0.60 20.26
CA GLY A 154 -4.05 1.26 21.24
C GLY A 154 -3.81 2.74 20.96
N ALA A 155 -3.81 3.17 19.71
CA ALA A 155 -3.61 4.57 19.35
C ALA A 155 -4.83 5.46 19.71
N PRO A 156 -4.58 6.75 20.01
CA PRO A 156 -5.63 7.76 20.10
C PRO A 156 -6.49 7.78 18.82
N ALA A 157 -7.80 8.03 18.95
CA ALA A 157 -8.71 7.98 17.81
C ALA A 157 -8.30 8.90 16.63
N PRO A 158 -7.84 10.16 16.86
CA PRO A 158 -7.38 11.02 15.77
C PRO A 158 -6.17 10.44 15.02
N VAL A 159 -5.26 9.78 15.74
CA VAL A 159 -4.06 9.14 15.19
C VAL A 159 -4.43 7.92 14.36
N SER A 160 -5.36 7.08 14.83
CA SER A 160 -5.88 5.96 14.06
C SER A 160 -6.49 6.41 12.74
N THR A 161 -7.19 7.56 12.72
CA THR A 161 -7.74 8.15 11.49
C THR A 161 -6.64 8.56 10.51
N PHE A 162 -5.59 9.25 10.99
CA PHE A 162 -4.46 9.64 10.15
C PHE A 162 -3.71 8.42 9.59
N LEU A 163 -3.47 7.42 10.45
CA LEU A 163 -2.80 6.18 10.11
C LEU A 163 -3.60 5.35 9.07
N ALA A 164 -4.93 5.31 9.20
CA ALA A 164 -5.80 4.57 8.29
C ALA A 164 -5.96 5.25 6.92
N THR A 165 -5.88 6.57 6.87
CA THR A 165 -6.15 7.35 5.66
C THR A 165 -4.87 7.89 5.02
N ALA A 166 -4.28 8.93 5.60
CA ALA A 166 -3.14 9.65 5.04
C ALA A 166 -1.96 8.71 4.74
N SER A 167 -1.57 7.87 5.70
CA SER A 167 -0.44 6.95 5.54
C SER A 167 -0.68 5.94 4.43
N LYS A 168 -1.83 5.27 4.42
CA LYS A 168 -2.15 4.25 3.41
C LYS A 168 -2.30 4.83 2.02
N ILE A 169 -2.95 5.99 1.88
CA ILE A 169 -3.10 6.67 0.58
C ILE A 169 -1.74 7.09 0.02
N ALA A 170 -0.84 7.64 0.85
CA ALA A 170 0.48 8.07 0.40
C ALA A 170 1.31 6.90 -0.13
N ILE A 171 1.35 5.81 0.65
CA ILE A 171 2.14 4.63 0.33
C ILE A 171 1.52 3.89 -0.86
N PHE A 172 0.20 3.75 -0.91
CA PHE A 172 -0.46 3.14 -2.06
C PHE A 172 -0.24 3.94 -3.34
N GLY A 173 -0.28 5.28 -3.29
CA GLY A 173 -0.02 6.14 -4.43
C GLY A 173 1.39 5.98 -5.02
N VAL A 174 2.42 5.91 -4.17
CA VAL A 174 3.79 5.69 -4.65
C VAL A 174 4.00 4.25 -5.15
N VAL A 175 3.34 3.26 -4.53
CA VAL A 175 3.39 1.86 -4.97
C VAL A 175 2.78 1.71 -6.37
N MET A 176 1.61 2.31 -6.60
CA MET A 176 1.00 2.35 -7.94
C MET A 176 1.94 3.01 -8.95
N ARG A 177 2.55 4.15 -8.59
CA ARG A 177 3.52 4.80 -9.46
C ARG A 177 4.73 3.90 -9.78
N LEU A 178 5.28 3.23 -8.78
CA LEU A 178 6.43 2.32 -8.95
C LEU A 178 6.08 1.21 -9.95
N PHE A 179 4.94 0.55 -9.79
CA PHE A 179 4.51 -0.53 -10.69
C PHE A 179 4.12 -0.05 -12.10
N LEU A 180 3.70 1.22 -12.25
CA LEU A 180 3.45 1.80 -13.58
C LEU A 180 4.74 2.09 -14.35
N TYR A 181 5.81 2.51 -13.67
CA TYR A 181 7.07 2.86 -14.34
C TYR A 181 8.07 1.70 -14.41
N ALA A 182 8.08 0.80 -13.43
CA ALA A 182 8.90 -0.41 -13.44
C ALA A 182 8.01 -1.59 -13.88
N PRO A 183 8.18 -2.15 -15.10
CA PRO A 183 7.36 -3.23 -15.68
C PRO A 183 7.56 -4.58 -14.98
N VAL A 184 8.01 -4.57 -13.74
CA VAL A 184 8.05 -5.75 -12.86
C VAL A 184 6.65 -6.24 -12.55
N GLY A 185 5.64 -5.37 -12.66
CA GLY A 185 4.23 -5.76 -12.67
C GLY A 185 3.84 -6.66 -13.86
N ASP A 186 4.62 -6.70 -14.93
CA ASP A 186 4.38 -7.61 -16.07
C ASP A 186 5.00 -9.01 -15.82
N SER A 187 5.84 -9.17 -14.78
CA SER A 187 6.35 -10.48 -14.38
C SER A 187 5.22 -11.32 -13.79
N GLU A 188 4.93 -12.46 -14.42
CA GLU A 188 3.92 -13.41 -13.95
C GLU A 188 4.16 -13.84 -12.49
N ALA A 189 5.42 -14.00 -12.07
CA ALA A 189 5.75 -14.36 -10.69
C ALA A 189 5.29 -13.29 -9.69
N VAL A 190 5.53 -12.02 -9.99
CA VAL A 190 5.15 -10.90 -9.12
C VAL A 190 3.64 -10.71 -9.12
N ARG A 191 2.98 -10.81 -10.29
CA ARG A 191 1.51 -10.78 -10.39
C ARG A 191 0.86 -11.86 -9.55
N VAL A 192 1.31 -13.12 -9.68
CA VAL A 192 0.77 -14.23 -8.89
C VAL A 192 0.92 -13.98 -7.39
N VAL A 193 2.09 -13.50 -6.94
CA VAL A 193 2.31 -13.17 -5.52
C VAL A 193 1.39 -12.04 -5.06
N LEU A 194 1.26 -10.96 -5.82
CA LEU A 194 0.36 -9.84 -5.48
C LEU A 194 -1.11 -10.26 -5.49
N GLY A 195 -1.52 -11.10 -6.45
CA GLY A 195 -2.87 -11.66 -6.53
C GLY A 195 -3.21 -12.54 -5.32
N ILE A 196 -2.27 -13.40 -4.88
CA ILE A 196 -2.43 -14.20 -3.66
C ILE A 196 -2.56 -13.29 -2.43
N ILE A 197 -1.72 -12.26 -2.31
CA ILE A 197 -1.76 -11.29 -1.20
C ILE A 197 -3.09 -10.53 -1.20
N ALA A 198 -3.57 -10.08 -2.36
CA ALA A 198 -4.83 -9.38 -2.51
C ALA A 198 -6.02 -10.26 -2.08
N PHE A 199 -6.09 -11.47 -2.62
CA PHE A 199 -7.14 -12.45 -2.32
C PHE A 199 -7.16 -12.81 -0.84
N ALA A 200 -5.99 -13.12 -0.26
CA ALA A 200 -5.86 -13.42 1.16
C ALA A 200 -6.29 -12.22 2.02
N SER A 201 -5.90 -10.99 1.65
CA SER A 201 -6.26 -9.78 2.40
C SER A 201 -7.77 -9.54 2.45
N ILE A 202 -8.48 -9.80 1.36
CA ILE A 202 -9.94 -9.70 1.28
C ILE A 202 -10.59 -10.75 2.21
N ILE A 203 -10.18 -12.01 2.10
CA ILE A 203 -10.77 -13.11 2.88
C ILE A 203 -10.50 -12.93 4.37
N PHE A 204 -9.23 -12.82 4.77
CA PHE A 204 -8.86 -12.72 6.18
C PHE A 204 -9.34 -11.41 6.80
N GLY A 205 -9.32 -10.30 6.06
CA GLY A 205 -9.87 -9.03 6.51
C GLY A 205 -11.35 -9.12 6.84
N ASN A 206 -12.17 -9.71 5.96
CA ASN A 206 -13.60 -9.84 6.19
C ASN A 206 -13.93 -10.88 7.28
N LEU A 207 -13.29 -12.06 7.26
CA LEU A 207 -13.54 -13.11 8.25
C LEU A 207 -13.18 -12.68 9.67
N MET A 208 -12.02 -12.02 9.84
CA MET A 208 -11.60 -11.54 11.16
C MET A 208 -12.41 -10.33 11.63
N ALA A 209 -12.96 -9.51 10.72
CA ALA A 209 -13.83 -8.39 11.07
C ALA A 209 -15.15 -8.86 11.70
N LEU A 210 -15.74 -9.96 11.21
CA LEU A 210 -17.02 -10.50 11.70
C LEU A 210 -16.98 -10.93 13.17
N SER A 211 -15.83 -11.38 13.66
CA SER A 211 -15.65 -11.83 15.05
C SER A 211 -15.27 -10.71 16.02
N GLN A 212 -15.10 -9.47 15.55
CA GLN A 212 -14.71 -8.36 16.42
C GLN A 212 -15.90 -7.71 17.13
N THR A 213 -15.74 -7.50 18.44
CA THR A 213 -16.65 -6.68 19.27
C THR A 213 -16.17 -5.24 19.43
N ASN A 214 -14.88 -4.96 19.21
CA ASN A 214 -14.30 -3.64 19.36
C ASN A 214 -14.31 -2.87 18.02
N ILE A 215 -14.94 -1.70 17.99
CA ILE A 215 -15.05 -0.88 16.78
C ILE A 215 -13.69 -0.52 16.17
N LYS A 216 -12.66 -0.22 16.97
CA LYS A 216 -11.34 0.14 16.44
C LYS A 216 -10.66 -1.04 15.75
N ARG A 217 -10.78 -2.25 16.33
CA ARG A 217 -10.27 -3.48 15.71
C ARG A 217 -11.03 -3.82 14.44
N LEU A 218 -12.36 -3.68 14.47
CA LEU A 218 -13.22 -3.90 13.31
C LEU A 218 -12.82 -2.98 12.14
N LEU A 219 -12.61 -1.69 12.41
CA LEU A 219 -12.12 -0.73 11.39
C LEU A 219 -10.72 -1.11 10.88
N GLY A 220 -9.86 -1.65 11.74
CA GLY A 220 -8.55 -2.18 11.35
C GLY A 220 -8.66 -3.32 10.33
N TYR A 221 -9.50 -4.33 10.60
CA TYR A 221 -9.72 -5.46 9.68
C TYR A 221 -10.45 -5.06 8.41
N SER A 222 -11.44 -4.16 8.49
CA SER A 222 -12.10 -3.59 7.30
C SER A 222 -11.09 -2.86 6.41
N SER A 223 -10.16 -2.11 7.00
CA SER A 223 -9.08 -1.44 6.25
C SER A 223 -8.14 -2.43 5.56
N ILE A 224 -7.88 -3.61 6.13
CA ILE A 224 -7.07 -4.67 5.48
C ILE A 224 -7.78 -5.18 4.23
N SER A 225 -9.09 -5.46 4.34
CA SER A 225 -9.91 -5.92 3.21
C SER A 225 -9.99 -4.88 2.09
N HIS A 226 -10.19 -3.60 2.43
CA HIS A 226 -10.21 -2.51 1.45
C HIS A 226 -8.89 -2.34 0.70
N LEU A 227 -7.76 -2.52 1.37
CA LEU A 227 -6.46 -2.51 0.70
C LEU A 227 -6.27 -3.74 -0.21
N GLY A 228 -6.87 -4.87 0.15
CA GLY A 228 -6.96 -6.04 -0.73
C GLY A 228 -7.77 -5.78 -2.00
N TYR A 229 -8.92 -5.10 -1.90
CA TYR A 229 -9.71 -4.69 -3.09
C TYR A 229 -8.94 -3.73 -4.00
N LEU A 230 -8.23 -2.76 -3.42
CA LEU A 230 -7.40 -1.82 -4.19
C LEU A 230 -6.25 -2.53 -4.90
N LEU A 231 -5.59 -3.48 -4.23
CA LEU A 231 -4.50 -4.24 -4.84
C LEU A 231 -4.99 -5.18 -5.94
N GLY A 232 -6.10 -5.88 -5.73
CA GLY A 232 -6.70 -6.76 -6.73
C GLY A 232 -7.19 -6.00 -7.98
N GLY A 233 -7.70 -4.77 -7.80
CA GLY A 233 -8.05 -3.89 -8.92
C GLY A 233 -6.83 -3.42 -9.73
N ALA A 234 -5.69 -3.24 -9.08
CA ALA A 234 -4.46 -2.80 -9.74
C ALA A 234 -3.75 -3.92 -10.54
N ASP A 235 -3.91 -5.18 -10.13
CA ASP A 235 -3.33 -6.35 -10.83
C ASP A 235 -4.14 -6.79 -12.07
N CYS A 236 -5.38 -6.31 -12.19
CA CYS A 236 -6.18 -6.55 -13.39
C CYS A 236 -5.56 -5.77 -14.56
N PRO A 237 -5.07 -6.43 -15.63
CA PRO A 237 -4.56 -5.73 -16.79
C PRO A 237 -5.72 -4.92 -17.35
N ALA A 238 -5.65 -3.59 -17.23
CA ALA A 238 -6.53 -2.72 -17.96
C ALA A 238 -6.28 -3.04 -19.42
N GLU A 239 -7.26 -3.65 -20.08
CA GLU A 239 -7.23 -3.94 -21.51
C GLU A 239 -6.79 -2.67 -22.22
N ARG A 240 -5.52 -2.66 -22.68
CA ARG A 240 -4.96 -1.52 -23.40
C ARG A 240 -5.84 -1.40 -24.62
N ARG A 241 -6.72 -0.40 -24.61
CA ARG A 241 -7.49 -0.05 -25.79
C ARG A 241 -6.49 0.53 -26.76
N ASP A 242 -5.94 -0.33 -27.61
CA ASP A 242 -5.19 0.07 -28.78
C ASP A 242 -6.13 0.88 -29.66
N VAL A 243 -6.08 2.20 -29.49
CA VAL A 243 -6.69 3.14 -30.41
C VAL A 243 -5.68 3.29 -31.54
N ASP A 244 -5.91 2.56 -32.63
CA ASP A 244 -5.22 2.82 -33.89
C ASP A 244 -5.49 4.28 -34.31
N GLY A 245 -4.50 4.91 -34.97
CA GLY A 245 -4.52 6.31 -35.44
C GLY A 245 -5.62 6.63 -36.46
N SER A 246 -6.54 5.69 -36.72
CA SER A 246 -7.72 5.81 -37.57
C SER A 246 -9.04 5.95 -36.80
N GLY A 247 -9.03 5.93 -35.45
CA GLY A 247 -10.23 6.14 -34.62
C GLY A 247 -11.29 5.03 -34.72
N ARG A 248 -10.98 3.90 -35.37
CA ARG A 248 -11.88 2.75 -35.46
C ARG A 248 -11.59 1.74 -34.36
N ARG A 249 -12.60 1.51 -33.52
CA ARG A 249 -12.61 0.41 -32.53
C ARG A 249 -12.57 -0.92 -33.27
N LEU A 250 -11.48 -1.67 -33.14
CA LEU A 250 -11.48 -3.09 -33.47
C LEU A 250 -12.22 -3.83 -32.36
N SER A 251 -13.55 -3.93 -32.50
CA SER A 251 -14.29 -4.98 -31.81
C SER A 251 -13.76 -6.31 -32.34
N GLY A 252 -12.98 -7.00 -31.52
CA GLY A 252 -12.56 -8.38 -31.78
C GLY A 252 -13.81 -9.19 -32.10
N ARG A 253 -13.88 -9.71 -33.33
CA ARG A 253 -14.85 -10.73 -33.72
C ARG A 253 -14.58 -11.96 -32.86
N LEU A 254 -15.32 -12.09 -31.77
CA LEU A 254 -15.66 -13.40 -31.23
C LEU A 254 -16.46 -14.11 -32.32
N SER A 255 -15.80 -14.98 -33.07
CA SER A 255 -16.45 -15.95 -33.94
C SER A 255 -17.21 -16.94 -33.06
N VAL A 256 -18.40 -16.54 -32.63
CA VAL A 256 -19.42 -17.46 -32.13
C VAL A 256 -19.78 -18.36 -33.30
N GLN A 257 -19.28 -19.59 -33.26
CA GLN A 257 -19.79 -20.69 -34.09
C GLN A 257 -21.29 -20.82 -33.83
N GLN A 258 -22.11 -20.26 -34.73
CA GLN A 258 -23.53 -20.60 -34.80
C GLN A 258 -23.66 -22.02 -35.38
N PRO A 259 -24.38 -22.95 -34.72
CA PRO A 259 -24.70 -24.23 -35.31
C PRO A 259 -25.69 -24.01 -36.46
N ARG A 260 -25.32 -24.44 -37.67
CA ARG A 260 -26.19 -24.42 -38.86
C ARG A 260 -27.47 -25.20 -38.57
N ARG A 261 -28.61 -24.50 -38.46
CA ARG A 261 -29.94 -25.12 -38.59
C ARG A 261 -30.11 -25.61 -40.03
N VAL A 262 -30.09 -26.94 -40.20
CA VAL A 262 -30.59 -27.63 -41.38
C VAL A 262 -32.12 -27.58 -41.32
N LEU A 263 -32.74 -26.79 -42.19
CA LEU A 263 -34.14 -26.93 -42.62
C LEU A 263 -34.25 -26.30 -44.00
N ALA A 264 -34.01 -27.10 -45.04
CA ALA A 264 -34.43 -26.81 -46.40
C ALA A 264 -35.57 -27.77 -46.73
N TRP A 265 -36.77 -27.23 -46.89
CA TRP A 265 -37.90 -27.85 -47.58
C TRP A 265 -38.34 -26.85 -48.66
N SER A 266 -38.07 -27.18 -49.93
CA SER A 266 -38.89 -26.79 -51.08
C SER A 266 -38.38 -27.48 -52.34
N ALA A 267 -39.30 -28.22 -52.98
CA ALA A 267 -39.25 -28.94 -54.27
C ALA A 267 -38.57 -30.32 -54.26
#